data_AF-A0A951U2H9-F1
#
_entry.id   AF-A0A951U2H9-F1
#
_cell.length_a   1.000
_cell.length_b   1.000
_cell.length_c   1.000
_cell.angle_alpha   90.00
_cell.angle_beta   90.00
_cell.angle_gamma   90.00
#
_symmetry.space_group_name_H-M   'P 1'
#
loop_
_entity.id
_entity.type
_entity.pdbx_description
1 polymer ?
#
loop_
_entity_poly.entity_id
_entity_poly.type
_entity_poly.pdbx_seq_one_letter_code
_entity_poly.pdbx_strand_id
1 'polypeptide(L)'
;MTKQSSLFPQDYDAFLNQLKEQIRCAQVSAATALNREAILLYWHLGKEILERQEREGWGTKVVERLAKDLRREFPDVQGFSARNLKYMRAFAAAYPNVEIAQQLLHKLPWGHLIRLLDSLKNPDERIWYAQQAIENGWSWTVLVYQIESGLHKRLGGAITNFDLTLPKPQSDLAKDLIKDPYVRRESCPFRARGQPLQRLLLPVLA
;
A
#
# COMPACT_ATOMS: atom_id res chain seq x y z
N MET A 1 46.32 32.44 17.20
CA MET A 1 45.79 31.10 16.84
C MET A 1 44.28 31.12 17.04
N THR A 2 43.54 31.37 15.96
CA THR A 2 42.08 31.42 15.95
C THR A 2 41.54 30.00 16.05
N LYS A 3 40.99 29.63 17.21
CA LYS A 3 40.15 28.43 17.34
C LYS A 3 38.92 28.66 16.45
N GLN A 4 38.81 27.90 15.36
CA GLN A 4 37.55 27.72 14.65
C GLN A 4 36.61 26.99 15.60
N SER A 5 35.88 27.76 16.39
CA SER A 5 34.73 27.30 17.16
C SER A 5 33.72 26.73 16.18
N SER A 6 33.26 25.49 16.38
CA SER A 6 32.18 24.92 15.56
C SER A 6 31.01 25.90 15.50
N LEU A 7 30.58 26.27 14.29
CA LEU A 7 29.53 27.26 14.03
C LEU A 7 28.14 26.88 14.57
N PHE A 8 28.00 25.69 15.15
CA PHE A 8 26.74 25.15 15.65
C PHE A 8 26.86 24.65 17.09
N PRO A 9 25.75 24.71 17.86
CA PRO A 9 25.62 24.08 19.17
C PRO A 9 25.97 22.59 19.12
N GLN A 10 26.55 22.05 20.20
CA GLN A 10 26.99 20.64 20.26
C GLN A 10 25.85 19.62 20.12
N ASP A 11 24.61 20.04 20.35
CA ASP A 11 23.38 19.23 20.31
C ASP A 11 22.62 19.33 18.99
N TYR A 12 23.05 20.19 18.04
CA TYR A 12 22.35 20.42 16.79
C TYR A 12 22.14 19.15 15.95
N ASP A 13 23.17 18.30 15.83
CA ASP A 13 23.07 17.06 15.05
C ASP A 13 22.10 16.06 15.68
N ALA A 14 22.05 15.99 17.01
CA ALA A 14 21.10 15.14 17.72
C ALA A 14 19.66 15.63 17.53
N PHE A 15 19.44 16.94 17.65
CA PHE A 15 18.15 17.57 17.39
C PHE A 15 17.69 17.38 15.94
N LEU A 16 18.59 17.60 14.97
CA LEU A 16 18.30 17.39 13.55
C LEU A 16 17.92 15.93 13.25
N ASN A 17 18.61 14.97 13.86
CA ASN A 17 18.27 13.55 13.71
C ASN A 17 16.91 13.23 14.35
N GLN A 18 16.59 13.80 15.50
CA GLN A 18 15.27 13.65 16.12
C GLN A 18 14.15 14.19 15.21
N LEU A 19 14.32 15.39 14.63
CA LEU A 19 13.35 15.95 13.70
C LEU A 19 13.19 15.09 12.44
N LYS A 20 14.30 14.59 11.88
CA LYS A 20 14.27 13.68 10.72
C LYS A 20 13.48 12.40 11.03
N GLU A 21 13.66 11.80 12.20
CA GLU A 21 12.90 10.62 12.61
C GLU A 21 11.41 10.94 12.80
N GLN A 22 11.05 12.08 13.41
CA GLN A 22 9.65 12.49 13.53
C GLN A 22 8.98 12.66 12.16
N ILE A 23 9.65 13.31 11.21
CA ILE A 23 9.15 13.49 9.84
C ILE A 23 8.96 12.13 9.16
N ARG A 24 9.94 11.21 9.27
CA ARG A 24 9.84 9.87 8.69
C ARG A 24 8.67 9.08 9.28
N CYS A 25 8.50 9.11 10.59
CA CYS A 25 7.38 8.45 11.27
C CYS A 25 6.03 8.99 10.79
N ALA A 26 5.89 10.31 10.66
CA ALA A 26 4.68 10.94 10.13
C ALA A 26 4.40 10.51 8.68
N GLN A 27 5.43 10.46 7.83
CA GLN A 27 5.30 10.02 6.44
C GLN A 27 4.87 8.55 6.33
N VAL A 28 5.47 7.65 7.11
CA VAL A 28 5.10 6.23 7.11
C VAL A 28 3.65 6.05 7.59
N SER A 29 3.25 6.76 8.64
CA SER A 29 1.88 6.72 9.15
C SER A 29 0.87 7.17 8.10
N ALA A 30 1.12 8.31 7.45
CA ALA A 30 0.27 8.81 6.37
C ALA A 30 0.20 7.84 5.18
N ALA A 31 1.35 7.30 4.76
CA ALA A 31 1.41 6.32 3.66
C ALA A 31 0.60 5.04 3.99
N THR A 32 0.65 4.59 5.25
CA THR A 32 -0.10 3.42 5.71
C THR A 32 -1.61 3.65 5.68
N ALA A 33 -2.05 4.82 6.16
CA ALA A 33 -3.46 5.20 6.11
C ALA A 33 -3.98 5.28 4.66
N LEU A 34 -3.22 5.92 3.77
CA LEU A 34 -3.59 6.03 2.35
C LEU A 34 -3.59 4.66 1.64
N ASN A 35 -2.58 3.83 1.90
CA ASN A 35 -2.53 2.48 1.33
C ASN A 35 -3.74 1.65 1.75
N ARG A 36 -4.18 1.78 3.01
CA ARG A 36 -5.39 1.10 3.47
C ARG A 36 -6.61 1.45 2.66
N GLU A 37 -6.86 2.74 2.46
CA GLU A 37 -8.01 3.18 1.66
C GLU A 37 -7.87 2.77 0.19
N ALA A 38 -6.66 2.80 -0.37
CA ALA A 38 -6.41 2.36 -1.74
C ALA A 38 -6.70 0.86 -1.93
N ILE A 39 -6.19 0.01 -1.04
CA ILE A 39 -6.41 -1.45 -1.12
C ILE A 39 -7.90 -1.80 -0.99
N LEU A 40 -8.63 -1.13 -0.08
CA LEU A 40 -10.06 -1.35 0.07
C LEU A 40 -10.85 -0.89 -1.16
N LEU A 41 -10.54 0.30 -1.68
CA LEU A 41 -11.14 0.79 -2.92
C LEU A 41 -10.91 -0.19 -4.08
N TYR A 42 -9.67 -0.68 -4.23
CA TYR A 42 -9.32 -1.62 -5.29
C TYR A 42 -10.06 -2.95 -5.17
N TRP A 43 -10.24 -3.44 -3.95
CA TRP A 43 -11.08 -4.61 -3.69
C TRP A 43 -12.54 -4.37 -4.10
N HIS A 44 -13.13 -3.25 -3.67
CA HIS A 44 -14.52 -2.91 -3.99
C HIS A 44 -14.76 -2.74 -5.49
N LEU A 45 -13.87 -2.03 -6.20
CA LEU A 45 -13.94 -1.88 -7.65
C LEU A 45 -13.83 -3.23 -8.34
N GLY A 46 -12.92 -4.09 -7.88
CA GLY A 46 -12.79 -5.45 -8.39
C GLY A 46 -14.07 -6.27 -8.23
N LYS A 47 -14.71 -6.18 -7.06
CA LYS A 47 -15.95 -6.88 -6.74
C LYS A 47 -17.11 -6.39 -7.61
N GLU A 48 -17.30 -5.08 -7.74
CA GLU A 48 -18.36 -4.52 -8.60
C GLU A 48 -18.16 -4.96 -10.06
N ILE A 49 -16.92 -4.95 -10.56
CA ILE A 49 -16.62 -5.44 -11.90
C ILE A 49 -17.01 -6.92 -12.03
N LEU A 50 -16.64 -7.79 -11.08
CA LEU A 50 -17.00 -9.21 -11.10
C LEU A 50 -18.51 -9.42 -11.15
N GLU A 51 -19.25 -8.76 -10.26
CA GLU A 51 -20.70 -8.89 -10.18
C GLU A 51 -21.39 -8.46 -11.48
N ARG A 52 -20.91 -7.40 -12.12
CA ARG A 52 -21.41 -6.94 -13.43
C ARG A 52 -21.06 -7.90 -14.55
N GLN A 53 -19.88 -8.51 -14.52
CA GLN A 53 -19.52 -9.55 -15.50
C GLN A 53 -20.43 -10.77 -15.41
N GLU A 54 -20.78 -11.19 -14.18
CA GLU A 54 -21.67 -12.34 -13.95
C GLU A 54 -23.12 -12.04 -14.32
N ARG A 55 -23.64 -10.86 -13.94
CA ARG A 55 -25.05 -10.51 -14.16
C ARG A 55 -25.35 -10.03 -15.57
N GLU A 56 -24.45 -9.27 -16.17
CA GLU A 56 -24.69 -8.55 -17.43
C GLU A 56 -23.80 -9.05 -18.60
N GLY A 57 -22.91 -10.02 -18.35
CA GLY A 57 -22.05 -10.59 -19.38
C GLY A 57 -20.96 -9.63 -19.89
N TRP A 58 -20.52 -8.68 -19.06
CA TRP A 58 -19.53 -7.68 -19.47
C TRP A 58 -18.21 -8.31 -19.93
N GLY A 59 -17.91 -8.18 -21.22
CA GLY A 59 -16.65 -8.60 -21.81
C GLY A 59 -15.50 -7.60 -21.58
N THR A 60 -14.31 -7.95 -22.09
CA THR A 60 -13.08 -7.14 -21.95
C THR A 60 -13.24 -5.71 -22.48
N LYS A 61 -14.05 -5.50 -23.53
CA LYS A 61 -14.31 -4.17 -24.11
C LYS A 61 -14.98 -3.21 -23.14
N VAL A 62 -15.85 -3.70 -22.26
CA VAL A 62 -16.53 -2.86 -21.25
C VAL A 62 -15.53 -2.39 -20.21
N VAL A 63 -14.66 -3.28 -19.75
CA VAL A 63 -13.58 -2.95 -18.80
C VAL A 63 -12.59 -1.94 -19.40
N GLU A 64 -12.28 -2.07 -20.69
CA GLU A 64 -11.41 -1.10 -21.39
C GLU A 64 -12.04 0.29 -21.52
N ARG A 65 -13.35 0.34 -21.81
CA ARG A 65 -14.11 1.61 -21.82
C ARG A 65 -14.16 2.23 -20.43
N LEU A 66 -14.49 1.44 -19.40
CA LEU A 66 -14.50 1.88 -18.01
C LEU A 66 -13.16 2.47 -17.59
N ALA A 67 -12.04 1.81 -17.94
CA ALA A 67 -10.70 2.34 -17.65
C ALA A 67 -10.44 3.70 -18.33
N LYS A 68 -10.89 3.88 -19.57
CA LYS A 68 -10.76 5.16 -20.28
C LYS A 68 -11.59 6.25 -19.62
N ASP A 69 -12.83 5.94 -19.26
CA ASP A 69 -13.76 6.89 -18.64
C ASP A 69 -13.27 7.29 -17.24
N LEU A 70 -12.82 6.34 -16.42
CA LEU A 70 -12.23 6.63 -15.09
C LEU A 70 -10.96 7.47 -15.18
N ARG A 71 -10.07 7.20 -16.15
CA ARG A 71 -8.86 8.02 -16.36
C ARG A 71 -9.17 9.42 -16.84
N ARG A 72 -10.25 9.58 -17.61
CA ARG A 72 -10.68 10.90 -18.09
C ARG A 72 -11.22 11.74 -16.93
N GLU A 73 -12.00 11.14 -16.03
CA GLU A 73 -12.55 11.81 -14.86
C GLU A 73 -11.48 12.07 -13.79
N PHE A 74 -10.54 11.14 -13.62
CA PHE A 74 -9.49 11.21 -12.60
C PHE A 74 -8.08 11.16 -13.22
N PRO A 75 -7.67 12.19 -13.98
CA PRO A 75 -6.40 12.18 -14.72
C PRO A 75 -5.17 12.19 -13.81
N ASP A 76 -5.29 12.77 -12.61
CA ASP A 76 -4.19 12.87 -11.64
C ASP A 76 -4.01 11.60 -10.79
N VAL A 77 -5.00 10.69 -10.81
CA VAL A 77 -5.03 9.48 -10.01
C VAL A 77 -4.42 8.32 -10.78
N GLN A 78 -3.35 7.75 -10.23
CA GLN A 78 -2.78 6.52 -10.75
C GLN A 78 -3.63 5.30 -10.34
N GLY A 79 -3.63 4.25 -11.15
CA GLY A 79 -4.36 3.01 -10.82
C GLY A 79 -5.58 2.70 -11.68
N PHE A 80 -6.07 3.60 -12.52
CA PHE A 80 -7.24 3.31 -13.38
C PHE A 80 -6.87 2.79 -14.78
N SER A 81 -5.76 2.08 -14.93
CA SER A 81 -5.44 1.41 -16.19
C SER A 81 -6.31 0.18 -16.41
N ALA A 82 -6.60 -0.18 -17.66
CA ALA A 82 -7.34 -1.40 -17.98
C ALA A 82 -6.65 -2.66 -17.41
N ARG A 83 -5.30 -2.67 -17.39
CA ARG A 83 -4.52 -3.72 -16.75
C ARG A 83 -4.74 -3.74 -15.23
N ASN A 84 -4.74 -2.58 -14.58
CA ASN A 84 -4.92 -2.50 -13.14
C ASN A 84 -6.36 -2.84 -12.72
N LEU A 85 -7.38 -2.47 -13.51
CA LEU A 85 -8.75 -2.94 -13.28
C LEU A 85 -8.87 -4.47 -13.38
N LYS A 86 -8.14 -5.11 -14.30
CA LYS A 86 -8.05 -6.58 -14.34
C LYS A 86 -7.41 -7.15 -13.09
N TYR A 87 -6.39 -6.49 -12.53
CA TYR A 87 -5.79 -6.88 -11.24
C TYR A 87 -6.73 -6.66 -10.06
N MET A 88 -7.44 -5.53 -9.99
CA MET A 88 -8.48 -5.28 -8.97
C MET A 88 -9.52 -6.39 -8.99
N ARG A 89 -9.98 -6.77 -10.19
CA ARG A 89 -10.90 -7.90 -10.38
C ARG A 89 -10.30 -9.21 -9.90
N ALA A 90 -9.07 -9.53 -10.30
CA ALA A 90 -8.38 -10.75 -9.86
C ALA A 90 -8.18 -10.78 -8.33
N PHE A 91 -7.92 -9.62 -7.74
CA PHE A 91 -7.77 -9.43 -6.30
C PHE A 91 -9.08 -9.72 -5.56
N ALA A 92 -10.20 -9.14 -6.00
CA ALA A 92 -11.51 -9.42 -5.43
C ALA A 92 -11.91 -10.91 -5.57
N ALA A 93 -11.59 -11.53 -6.71
CA ALA A 93 -11.84 -12.95 -6.94
C ALA A 93 -10.97 -13.86 -6.05
N ALA A 94 -9.71 -13.47 -5.81
CA ALA A 94 -8.77 -14.22 -4.98
C ALA A 94 -9.09 -14.11 -3.48
N TYR A 95 -9.72 -13.02 -3.05
CA TYR A 95 -10.09 -12.77 -1.66
C TYR A 95 -11.57 -12.38 -1.56
N PRO A 96 -12.52 -13.32 -1.67
CA PRO A 96 -13.95 -13.01 -1.64
C PRO A 96 -14.44 -12.42 -0.31
N ASN A 97 -13.72 -12.71 0.79
CA ASN A 97 -13.96 -12.10 2.08
C ASN A 97 -13.11 -10.84 2.25
N VAL A 98 -13.79 -9.69 2.40
CA VAL A 98 -13.17 -8.37 2.59
C VAL A 98 -12.33 -8.28 3.87
N GLU A 99 -12.63 -9.10 4.88
CA GLU A 99 -11.95 -9.08 6.18
C GLU A 99 -10.44 -9.35 6.03
N ILE A 100 -10.06 -10.25 5.11
CA ILE A 100 -8.66 -10.56 4.82
C ILE A 100 -7.95 -9.33 4.25
N ALA A 101 -8.61 -8.61 3.34
CA ALA A 101 -8.08 -7.37 2.80
C ALA A 101 -7.97 -6.28 3.89
N GLN A 102 -8.98 -6.17 4.74
CA GLN A 102 -9.08 -5.20 5.83
C GLN A 102 -8.14 -5.46 7.00
N GLN A 103 -7.70 -6.70 7.25
CA GLN A 103 -6.86 -7.03 8.40
C GLN A 103 -5.40 -7.23 8.02
N LEU A 104 -5.15 -7.83 6.85
CA LEU A 104 -3.82 -8.27 6.44
C LEU A 104 -3.30 -7.51 5.22
N LEU A 105 -4.04 -7.56 4.10
CA LEU A 105 -3.47 -7.18 2.80
C LEU A 105 -3.25 -5.67 2.66
N HIS A 106 -4.02 -4.84 3.38
CA HIS A 106 -3.81 -3.40 3.42
C HIS A 106 -2.47 -2.96 4.02
N LYS A 107 -1.77 -3.86 4.72
CA LYS A 107 -0.44 -3.59 5.28
C LYS A 107 0.67 -3.72 4.22
N LEU A 108 0.33 -4.29 3.05
CA LEU A 108 1.24 -4.47 1.94
C LEU A 108 0.98 -3.43 0.84
N PRO A 109 2.04 -2.90 0.19
CA PRO A 109 1.90 -2.09 -1.02
C PRO A 109 1.18 -2.87 -2.13
N TRP A 110 0.43 -2.18 -2.99
CA TRP A 110 -0.35 -2.81 -4.06
C TRP A 110 0.52 -3.65 -5.01
N GLY A 111 1.75 -3.21 -5.28
CA GLY A 111 2.71 -3.97 -6.09
C GLY A 111 3.10 -5.33 -5.49
N HIS A 112 3.14 -5.45 -4.15
CA HIS A 112 3.39 -6.73 -3.48
C HIS A 112 2.19 -7.67 -3.65
N LEU A 113 0.97 -7.14 -3.53
CA LEU A 113 -0.25 -7.90 -3.73
C LEU A 113 -0.38 -8.42 -5.17
N ILE A 114 -0.09 -7.58 -6.17
CA ILE A 114 -0.03 -8.03 -7.57
C ILE A 114 0.96 -9.18 -7.74
N ARG A 115 2.16 -9.07 -7.14
CA ARG A 115 3.17 -10.14 -7.24
C ARG A 115 2.69 -11.45 -6.62
N LEU A 116 2.04 -11.39 -5.45
CA LEU A 116 1.44 -12.56 -4.81
C LEU A 116 0.36 -13.19 -5.70
N LEU A 117 -0.49 -12.39 -6.34
CA LEU A 117 -1.53 -12.86 -7.25
C LEU A 117 -0.96 -13.52 -8.51
N ASP A 118 0.11 -12.96 -9.08
CA ASP A 118 0.73 -13.46 -10.31
C ASP A 118 1.54 -14.73 -10.09
N SER A 119 2.21 -14.86 -8.94
CA SER A 119 3.15 -15.96 -8.68
C SER A 119 2.53 -17.18 -8.02
N LEU A 120 1.48 -17.01 -7.23
CA LEU A 120 0.99 -18.06 -6.33
C LEU A 120 -0.47 -18.38 -6.65
N LYS A 121 -0.73 -19.65 -6.99
CA LYS A 121 -2.08 -20.14 -7.29
C LYS A 121 -2.85 -20.52 -6.03
N ASN A 122 -2.15 -21.02 -5.00
CA ASN A 122 -2.76 -21.46 -3.75
C ASN A 122 -3.11 -20.24 -2.86
N PRO A 123 -4.37 -20.07 -2.44
CA PRO A 123 -4.77 -19.03 -1.48
C PRO A 123 -3.98 -19.06 -0.17
N ASP A 124 -3.73 -20.24 0.39
CA ASP A 124 -3.08 -20.38 1.70
C ASP A 124 -1.62 -19.95 1.63
N GLU A 125 -0.93 -20.34 0.55
CA GLU A 125 0.46 -19.92 0.30
C GLU A 125 0.55 -18.39 0.11
N ARG A 126 -0.43 -17.77 -0.57
CA ARG A 126 -0.48 -16.31 -0.70
C ARG A 126 -0.60 -15.60 0.65
N ILE A 127 -1.47 -16.09 1.51
CA ILE A 127 -1.68 -15.53 2.85
C ILE A 127 -0.41 -15.70 3.70
N TRP A 128 0.23 -16.87 3.62
CA TRP A 128 1.47 -17.14 4.34
C TRP A 128 2.60 -16.20 3.93
N TYR A 129 2.85 -16.03 2.62
CA TYR A 129 3.87 -15.08 2.15
C TYR A 129 3.51 -13.63 2.48
N ALA A 130 2.23 -13.26 2.47
CA ALA A 130 1.78 -11.93 2.88
C ALA A 130 2.10 -11.66 4.36
N GLN A 131 1.82 -12.63 5.24
CA GLN A 131 2.16 -12.55 6.66
C GLN A 131 3.68 -12.43 6.87
N GLN A 132 4.46 -13.30 6.23
CA GLN A 132 5.92 -13.27 6.35
C GLN A 132 6.53 -11.97 5.84
N ALA A 133 5.96 -11.38 4.79
CA ALA A 133 6.39 -10.07 4.29
C ALA A 133 6.12 -8.94 5.29
N ILE A 134 5.00 -9.00 6.02
CA ILE A 134 4.65 -8.01 7.05
C ILE A 134 5.53 -8.18 8.30
N GLU A 135 5.67 -9.41 8.79
CA GLU A 135 6.45 -9.75 9.99
C GLU A 135 7.92 -9.39 9.84
N ASN A 136 8.52 -9.76 8.70
CA ASN A 136 9.93 -9.52 8.43
C ASN A 136 10.17 -8.17 7.74
N GLY A 137 9.12 -7.45 7.37
CA GLY A 137 9.21 -6.17 6.68
C GLY A 137 9.96 -6.28 5.35
N TRP A 138 9.64 -7.29 4.55
CA TRP A 138 10.31 -7.54 3.27
C TRP A 138 10.03 -6.42 2.27
N SER A 139 11.08 -6.02 1.55
CA SER A 139 10.93 -5.23 0.34
C SER A 139 10.39 -6.08 -0.81
N TRP A 140 9.96 -5.41 -1.88
CA TRP A 140 9.49 -6.07 -3.09
C TRP A 140 10.52 -7.08 -3.63
N THR A 141 11.80 -6.70 -3.67
CA THR A 141 12.88 -7.56 -4.16
C THR A 141 13.06 -8.80 -3.28
N VAL A 142 13.00 -8.62 -1.95
CA VAL A 142 13.12 -9.74 -1.02
C VAL A 142 11.92 -10.66 -1.13
N LEU A 143 10.70 -10.12 -1.23
CA LEU A 143 9.49 -10.92 -1.44
C LEU A 143 9.60 -11.77 -2.71
N VAL A 144 10.02 -11.16 -3.82
CA VAL A 144 10.21 -11.87 -5.10
C VAL A 144 11.23 -13.00 -4.94
N TYR A 145 12.38 -12.73 -4.34
CA TYR A 145 13.41 -13.73 -4.09
C TYR A 145 12.90 -14.87 -3.19
N GLN A 146 12.15 -14.56 -2.13
CA GLN A 146 11.62 -15.59 -1.21
C GLN A 146 10.60 -16.50 -1.88
N ILE A 147 9.74 -15.95 -2.74
CA ILE A 147 8.80 -16.72 -3.57
C ILE A 147 9.57 -17.63 -4.53
N GLU A 148 10.56 -17.10 -5.25
CA GLU A 148 11.34 -17.84 -6.24
C GLU A 148 12.20 -18.94 -5.61
N SER A 149 12.75 -18.68 -4.42
CA SER A 149 13.49 -19.67 -3.63
C SER A 149 12.59 -20.76 -3.01
N GLY A 150 11.26 -20.64 -3.14
CA GLY A 150 10.30 -21.59 -2.59
C GLY A 150 10.38 -21.70 -1.06
N LEU A 151 10.58 -20.59 -0.35
CA LEU A 151 10.75 -20.57 1.12
C LEU A 151 9.67 -21.39 1.85
N HIS A 152 8.41 -21.24 1.45
CA HIS A 152 7.27 -21.96 2.03
C HIS A 152 7.44 -23.50 1.96
N LYS A 153 8.01 -24.01 0.86
CA LYS A 153 8.29 -25.45 0.68
C LYS A 153 9.48 -25.91 1.52
N ARG A 154 10.46 -25.04 1.73
CA ARG A 154 11.67 -25.32 2.52
C ARG A 154 11.39 -25.39 4.02
N LEU A 155 10.48 -24.56 4.51
CA LEU A 155 10.10 -24.50 5.93
C LEU A 155 9.04 -25.52 6.34
N GLY A 156 8.47 -26.27 5.39
CA GLY A 156 7.60 -27.40 5.69
C GLY A 156 6.29 -27.01 6.37
N GLY A 157 5.49 -26.14 5.74
CA GLY A 157 4.03 -26.05 5.94
C GLY A 157 3.47 -25.84 7.37
N ALA A 158 4.29 -25.50 8.35
CA ALA A 158 3.81 -25.27 9.71
C ALA A 158 3.14 -23.90 9.78
N ILE A 159 1.81 -23.91 9.79
CA ILE A 159 0.97 -22.78 10.18
C ILE A 159 1.27 -22.51 11.65
N THR A 160 1.96 -21.42 11.95
CA THR A 160 2.11 -20.97 13.33
C THR A 160 1.25 -19.73 13.52
N ASN A 161 0.20 -19.90 14.34
CA ASN A 161 -0.68 -18.85 14.88
C ASN A 161 0.14 -17.64 15.31
N PHE A 162 -0.06 -16.44 14.76
CA PHE A 162 0.59 -15.26 15.33
C PHE A 162 -0.15 -13.92 15.17
N ASP A 163 0.13 -13.09 16.19
CA ASP A 163 -0.43 -11.79 16.51
C ASP A 163 -0.04 -10.67 15.54
N LEU A 164 -1.00 -9.77 15.32
CA LEU A 164 -0.92 -8.59 14.46
C LEU A 164 0.15 -7.59 14.93
N THR A 165 1.40 -7.74 14.48
CA THR A 165 2.43 -6.69 14.66
C THR A 165 2.53 -5.78 13.44
N LEU A 166 2.69 -4.48 13.69
CA LEU A 166 2.95 -3.47 12.66
C LEU A 166 4.42 -3.53 12.22
N PRO A 167 4.74 -3.26 10.94
CA PRO A 167 6.13 -3.20 10.47
C PRO A 167 6.90 -2.07 11.18
N LYS A 168 8.18 -2.31 11.50
CA LYS A 168 9.06 -1.28 12.09
C LYS A 168 9.19 -0.08 11.12
N PRO A 169 9.15 1.18 11.59
CA PRO A 169 9.18 2.39 10.73
C PRO A 169 10.37 2.50 9.78
N GLN A 170 11.51 1.86 10.11
CA GLN A 170 12.73 1.87 9.29
C GLN A 170 12.85 0.68 8.33
N SER A 171 11.86 -0.22 8.32
CA SER A 171 11.82 -1.40 7.46
C SER A 171 11.82 -1.00 5.97
N ASP A 172 12.40 -1.86 5.13
CA ASP A 172 12.34 -1.66 3.68
C ASP A 172 10.90 -1.72 3.14
N LEU A 173 9.99 -2.43 3.81
CA LEU A 173 8.55 -2.39 3.51
C LEU A 173 7.97 -0.97 3.66
N ALA A 174 8.37 -0.23 4.70
CA ALA A 174 7.92 1.14 4.91
C ALA A 174 8.43 2.09 3.80
N LYS A 175 9.65 1.85 3.31
CA LYS A 175 10.21 2.59 2.16
C LYS A 175 9.43 2.29 0.88
N ASP A 176 9.06 1.04 0.67
CA ASP A 176 8.27 0.62 -0.50
C ASP A 176 6.85 1.19 -0.44
N LEU A 177 6.25 1.28 0.74
CA LEU A 177 4.94 1.92 0.94
C LEU A 177 4.96 3.42 0.58
N ILE A 178 6.02 4.13 0.99
CA ILE A 178 6.23 5.55 0.62
C ILE A 178 6.50 5.72 -0.88
N LYS A 179 7.07 4.69 -1.52
CA LYS A 179 7.42 4.69 -2.94
C LYS A 179 6.33 4.14 -3.84
N ASP A 180 5.29 3.53 -3.29
CA ASP A 180 4.23 2.89 -4.07
C ASP A 180 3.57 3.95 -4.97
N PRO A 181 3.66 3.82 -6.32
CA PRO A 181 3.11 4.81 -7.25
C PRO A 181 1.58 4.95 -7.14
N TYR A 182 0.89 3.94 -6.62
CA TYR A 182 -0.56 3.94 -6.43
C TYR A 182 -1.00 4.61 -5.12
N VAL A 183 -0.08 4.72 -4.15
CA VAL A 183 -0.26 5.48 -2.89
C VAL A 183 0.31 6.89 -3.04
N ARG A 184 1.35 7.04 -3.85
CA ARG A 184 2.07 8.29 -4.08
C ARG A 184 1.39 9.11 -5.18
N ARG A 185 0.37 9.87 -4.75
CA ARG A 185 0.12 11.28 -5.11
C ARG A 185 -1.08 11.74 -4.29
N GLU A 186 -1.03 13.01 -3.87
CA GLU A 186 -2.01 13.70 -3.00
C GLU A 186 -3.41 13.82 -3.63
N SER A 187 -4.03 12.71 -3.95
CA SER A 187 -5.38 12.66 -4.50
C SER A 187 -6.18 11.67 -3.69
N CYS A 188 -6.52 12.09 -2.47
CA CYS A 188 -7.74 11.65 -1.81
C CYS A 188 -8.90 11.96 -2.77
N PRO A 189 -9.65 10.97 -3.29
CA PRO A 189 -10.70 11.21 -4.27
C PRO A 189 -11.98 11.80 -3.62
N PHE A 190 -12.01 11.98 -2.31
CA PHE A 190 -13.08 12.67 -1.60
C PHE A 190 -12.77 14.16 -1.42
N ARG A 191 -12.45 14.86 -2.50
CA ARG A 191 -12.52 16.33 -2.51
C ARG A 191 -13.98 16.70 -2.79
N ALA A 192 -14.77 16.77 -1.72
CA ALA A 192 -16.07 17.44 -1.76
C ALA A 192 -15.86 18.81 -2.41
N ARG A 193 -16.54 19.04 -3.53
CA ARG A 193 -16.50 20.30 -4.27
C ARG A 193 -16.91 21.42 -3.32
N GLY A 194 -16.00 22.38 -3.13
CA GLY A 194 -16.28 23.72 -2.64
C GLY A 194 -16.47 23.84 -1.13
N GLN A 195 -15.37 24.05 -0.40
CA GLN A 195 -15.22 25.06 0.65
C GLN A 195 -13.72 25.18 0.99
N PRO A 196 -13.15 26.39 1.15
CA PRO A 196 -11.72 26.56 1.37
C PRO A 196 -11.34 26.04 2.76
N LEU A 197 -10.52 24.98 2.81
CA LEU A 197 -9.84 24.51 4.01
C LEU A 197 -8.78 25.54 4.44
N GLN A 198 -9.24 26.63 5.06
CA GLN A 198 -8.39 27.59 5.78
C GLN A 198 -8.80 27.74 7.25
N ARG A 199 -9.56 26.80 7.82
CA ARG A 199 -9.93 26.88 9.25
C ARG A 199 -10.15 25.52 9.86
N LEU A 200 -9.06 24.87 10.29
CA LEU A 200 -8.98 23.95 11.43
C LEU A 200 -7.55 23.36 11.47
N LEU A 201 -6.62 24.15 12.02
CA LEU A 201 -5.43 23.74 12.78
C LEU A 201 -4.53 24.98 13.00
N LEU A 202 -4.98 25.87 13.87
CA LEU A 202 -4.19 26.79 14.72
C LEU A 202 -5.21 27.25 15.78
N PRO A 203 -4.98 26.94 17.07
CA PRO A 203 -3.96 27.66 17.81
C PRO A 203 -3.16 26.75 18.77
N VAL A 204 -1.89 26.52 18.44
CA VAL A 204 -0.82 26.47 19.45
C VAL A 204 0.40 27.05 18.75
N LEU A 205 0.57 28.37 18.86
CA LEU A 205 1.82 29.14 18.84
C LEU A 205 1.41 30.62 18.95
N ALA A 206 1.13 31.02 20.18
CA ALA A 206 1.32 32.37 20.70
C ALA A 206 2.16 32.23 21.97
#